data_AF-A0A0D2N4F1-F1
#
_entry.id   AF-A0A0D2N4F1-F1
#
_cell.length_a   1.000
_cell.length_b   1.000
_cell.length_c   1.000
_cell.angle_alpha   90.00
_cell.angle_beta   90.00
_cell.angle_gamma   90.00
#
_symmetry.space_group_name_H-M   'P 1'
#
loop_
_entity.id
_entity.type
_entity.pdbx_description
1 polymer ?
#
loop_
_entity_poly.entity_id
_entity_poly.type
_entity_poly.pdbx_seq_one_letter_code
_entity_poly.pdbx_strand_id
1 'polypeptide(L)'
;MNGGSFLLRWLNNLRQVYLLANQPESALAILRYMRATLEAMHQQAADKQQGEQQQQQQSAGRSGGRGSTGGGVPAALGPLTDLTRDEGLCLYALGRWAEAAEALGSYLAAAPLAADVPLVTSVLEKVRAAQQRAAAAAAAAAAGRSVDEAEGGPTDLSG
;
A
#
# COMPACT_ATOMS: atom_id res chain seq x y z
N MET A 1 -1.82 -25.01 16.07
CA MET A 1 -1.53 -23.57 15.84
C MET A 1 -1.15 -23.41 14.38
N ASN A 2 -1.84 -22.56 13.61
CA ASN A 2 -1.53 -22.38 12.19
C ASN A 2 -0.20 -21.62 12.05
N GLY A 3 0.77 -22.17 11.31
CA GLY A 3 2.08 -21.54 11.10
C GLY A 3 1.99 -20.09 10.61
N GLY A 4 0.99 -19.78 9.78
CA GLY A 4 0.73 -18.42 9.28
C GLY A 4 0.44 -17.39 10.40
N SER A 5 -0.31 -17.77 11.43
CA SER A 5 -0.60 -16.85 12.55
C SER A 5 0.64 -16.48 13.38
N PHE A 6 1.58 -17.42 13.51
CA PHE A 6 2.84 -17.17 14.19
C PHE A 6 3.72 -16.22 13.37
N LEU A 7 3.85 -16.48 12.06
CA LEU A 7 4.61 -15.63 11.15
C LEU A 7 4.08 -14.19 11.14
N LEU A 8 2.77 -13.99 11.03
CA LEU A 8 2.18 -12.64 11.03
C LEU A 8 2.43 -11.89 12.35
N ARG A 9 2.37 -12.58 13.50
CA ARG A 9 2.72 -11.98 14.79
C ARG A 9 4.19 -11.58 14.84
N TRP A 10 5.09 -12.43 14.36
CA TRP A 10 6.52 -12.13 14.32
C TRP A 10 6.84 -10.95 13.38
N LEU A 11 6.26 -10.92 12.18
CA LEU A 11 6.40 -9.81 11.25
C LEU A 11 5.85 -8.51 11.82
N ASN A 12 4.73 -8.56 12.53
CA ASN A 12 4.17 -7.39 13.20
C ASN A 12 5.12 -6.83 14.28
N ASN A 13 5.81 -7.69 15.03
CA ASN A 13 6.82 -7.26 15.99
C ASN A 13 8.03 -6.62 15.29
N LEU A 14 8.51 -7.22 14.19
CA LEU A 14 9.59 -6.63 13.40
C LEU A 14 9.22 -5.27 12.81
N ARG A 15 7.99 -5.13 12.29
CA ARG A 15 7.44 -3.85 11.83
C ARG A 15 7.60 -2.78 12.92
N GLN A 16 7.16 -3.07 14.15
CA GLN A 16 7.27 -2.12 15.26
C GLN A 16 8.72 -1.77 15.57
N VAL A 17 9.63 -2.75 15.59
CA VAL A 17 11.06 -2.51 15.84
C VAL A 17 11.66 -1.59 14.78
N TYR A 18 11.42 -1.83 13.49
CA TYR A 18 11.98 -1.01 12.41
C TYR A 18 11.39 0.41 12.37
N LEU A 19 10.09 0.57 12.67
CA LEU A 19 9.47 1.88 12.80
C LEU A 19 10.06 2.68 13.96
N LEU A 20 10.25 2.05 15.13
CA LEU A 20 10.86 2.68 16.30
C LEU A 20 12.35 3.00 16.09
N ALA A 21 13.06 2.18 15.33
CA ALA A 21 14.47 2.39 14.97
C ALA A 21 14.66 3.43 13.83
N ASN A 22 13.58 4.04 13.33
CA ASN A 22 13.60 4.97 12.20
C ASN A 22 14.33 4.39 10.97
N GLN A 23 14.06 3.13 10.64
CA GLN A 23 14.57 2.44 9.44
C GLN A 23 13.44 2.22 8.43
N PRO A 24 13.02 3.27 7.70
CA PRO A 24 11.83 3.21 6.86
C PRO A 24 11.96 2.23 5.67
N GLU A 25 13.16 2.00 5.14
CA GLU A 25 13.41 1.03 4.07
C GLU A 25 13.13 -0.40 4.55
N SER A 26 13.68 -0.77 5.71
CA SER A 26 13.48 -2.07 6.34
C SER A 26 12.02 -2.28 6.72
N ALA A 27 11.38 -1.26 7.29
CA ALA A 27 9.96 -1.29 7.62
C ALA A 27 9.09 -1.52 6.37
N LEU A 28 9.37 -0.80 5.28
CA LEU A 28 8.65 -0.93 4.02
C LEU A 28 8.77 -2.34 3.42
N ALA A 29 9.95 -2.96 3.47
CA ALA A 29 10.15 -4.33 3.00
C ALA A 29 9.29 -5.33 3.79
N ILE A 30 9.23 -5.20 5.12
CA ILE A 30 8.39 -6.03 5.99
C ILE A 30 6.91 -5.82 5.70
N LEU A 31 6.46 -4.58 5.54
CA LEU A 31 5.07 -4.24 5.22
C LEU A 31 4.60 -4.89 3.91
N ARG A 32 5.43 -4.83 2.86
CA ARG A 32 5.15 -5.47 1.55
C ARG A 32 5.08 -6.99 1.66
N TYR A 33 5.99 -7.59 2.42
CA TYR A 33 5.97 -9.04 2.66
C TYR A 33 4.73 -9.47 3.46
N MET A 34 4.33 -8.71 4.48
CA MET A 34 3.10 -8.95 5.24
C MET A 34 1.85 -8.89 4.35
N ARG A 35 1.76 -7.87 3.48
CA ARG A 35 0.65 -7.72 2.51
C ARG A 35 0.54 -8.94 1.61
N ALA A 36 1.65 -9.31 0.95
CA ALA A 36 1.69 -10.48 0.06
C ALA A 36 1.32 -11.78 0.79
N THR A 37 1.75 -11.93 2.05
CA THR A 37 1.42 -13.10 2.88
C THR A 37 -0.08 -13.17 3.18
N LEU A 38 -0.70 -12.04 3.55
CA LEU A 38 -2.14 -11.97 3.84
C LEU A 38 -2.97 -12.24 2.58
N GLU A 39 -2.58 -11.68 1.43
CA GLU A 39 -3.23 -11.94 0.14
C GLU A 39 -3.16 -13.41 -0.24
N ALA A 40 -1.98 -14.04 -0.11
CA ALA A 40 -1.82 -15.47 -0.37
C ALA A 40 -2.69 -16.34 0.56
N MET A 41 -2.78 -15.99 1.85
CA MET A 41 -3.64 -16.70 2.80
C MET A 41 -5.12 -16.54 2.48
N HIS A 42 -5.56 -15.35 2.06
CA HIS A 42 -6.94 -15.11 1.61
C HIS A 42 -7.27 -15.90 0.35
N GLN A 43 -6.36 -15.96 -0.62
CA GLN A 43 -6.55 -16.76 -1.84
C GLN A 43 -6.70 -18.25 -1.51
N GLN A 44 -5.82 -18.80 -0.68
CA GLN A 44 -5.91 -20.19 -0.23
C GLN A 44 -7.22 -20.50 0.52
N ALA A 45 -7.74 -19.53 1.29
CA ALA A 45 -9.03 -19.68 1.96
C ALA A 45 -10.20 -19.69 0.96
N ALA A 46 -10.17 -18.80 -0.04
CA ALA A 46 -11.18 -18.75 -1.09
C ALA A 46 -11.20 -20.04 -1.93
N ASP A 47 -10.04 -20.56 -2.32
CA ASP A 47 -9.94 -21.79 -3.11
C ASP A 47 -10.50 -23.01 -2.36
N LYS A 48 -10.24 -23.10 -1.04
CA LYS A 48 -10.79 -24.16 -0.19
C LYS A 48 -12.32 -24.08 -0.09
N GLN A 49 -12.87 -22.88 0.09
CA GLN A 49 -14.32 -22.68 0.15
C GLN A 49 -15.02 -23.07 -1.17
N GLN A 50 -14.39 -22.77 -2.31
CA GLN A 50 -14.92 -23.18 -3.62
C GLN A 50 -14.93 -24.70 -3.78
N GLY A 51 -13.88 -25.40 -3.33
CA GLY A 51 -13.82 -26.87 -3.36
C GLY A 51 -14.89 -27.54 -2.49
N GLU A 52 -15.12 -27.02 -1.27
CA GLU A 52 -16.13 -27.54 -0.34
C GLU A 52 -17.56 -27.33 -0.87
N GLN A 53 -17.85 -26.19 -1.51
CA GLN A 53 -19.16 -25.93 -2.12
C GLN A 53 -19.47 -26.88 -3.29
N GLN A 54 -18.48 -27.20 -4.13
CA GLN A 54 -18.67 -28.18 -5.21
C GLN A 54 -18.93 -29.59 -4.67
N GLN A 55 -18.24 -29.98 -3.59
CA GLN A 55 -18.44 -31.30 -2.97
C GLN A 55 -19.80 -31.39 -2.24
N GLN A 56 -20.28 -30.28 -1.64
CA GLN A 56 -21.62 -30.22 -1.07
C GLN A 56 -22.71 -30.24 -2.14
N GLN A 57 -22.55 -29.57 -3.30
CA GLN A 57 -23.55 -29.64 -4.38
C GLN A 57 -23.70 -31.05 -4.96
N GLN A 58 -22.63 -31.85 -5.01
CA GLN A 58 -22.70 -33.24 -5.45
C GLN A 58 -23.42 -34.16 -4.43
N SER A 59 -23.45 -33.78 -3.16
CA SER A 59 -24.10 -34.56 -2.09
C SER A 59 -25.48 -34.04 -1.67
N ALA A 60 -25.82 -32.78 -1.97
CA ALA A 60 -27.03 -32.10 -1.52
C ALA A 60 -28.27 -32.30 -2.39
N GLY A 61 -28.30 -33.29 -3.28
CA GLY A 61 -29.49 -33.66 -4.06
C GLY A 61 -30.71 -34.14 -3.26
N ARG A 62 -30.83 -33.85 -1.94
CA ARG A 62 -31.94 -34.38 -1.13
C ARG A 62 -32.45 -33.61 0.09
N SER A 63 -32.01 -32.40 0.42
CA SER A 63 -32.46 -31.78 1.68
C SER A 63 -32.53 -30.26 1.63
N GLY A 64 -33.75 -29.73 1.43
CA GLY A 64 -34.06 -28.30 1.52
C GLY A 64 -33.95 -27.78 2.96
N GLY A 65 -33.10 -26.78 3.16
CA GLY A 65 -32.83 -26.17 4.47
C GLY A 65 -32.83 -24.65 4.40
N ARG A 66 -33.73 -24.06 5.20
CA ARG A 66 -34.14 -22.66 5.27
C ARG A 66 -32.98 -21.75 5.73
N GLY A 67 -32.74 -20.67 4.96
CA GLY A 67 -31.56 -19.80 5.05
C GLY A 67 -31.46 -18.95 6.32
N SER A 68 -30.21 -18.71 6.71
CA SER A 68 -29.80 -17.83 7.81
C SER A 68 -29.13 -16.58 7.26
N THR A 69 -29.81 -15.44 7.40
CA THR A 69 -29.34 -14.10 7.04
C THR A 69 -28.53 -13.52 8.20
N GLY A 70 -27.27 -13.93 8.31
CA GLY A 70 -26.32 -13.34 9.26
C GLY A 70 -25.65 -12.10 8.68
N GLY A 71 -26.30 -10.94 8.82
CA GLY A 71 -25.71 -9.62 8.55
C GLY A 71 -24.61 -9.30 9.56
N GLY A 72 -23.36 -9.66 9.23
CA GLY A 72 -22.19 -9.29 10.00
C GLY A 72 -21.84 -7.82 9.78
N VAL A 73 -21.87 -7.06 10.88
CA VAL A 73 -21.28 -5.71 10.98
C VAL A 73 -19.84 -5.75 10.44
N PRO A 74 -19.37 -4.77 9.64
CA PRO A 74 -18.02 -4.80 9.06
C PRO A 74 -16.98 -4.73 10.17
N ALA A 75 -16.52 -5.90 10.61
CA ALA A 75 -15.50 -6.05 11.63
C ALA A 75 -14.24 -5.34 11.13
N ALA A 76 -13.93 -4.20 11.77
CA ALA A 76 -12.63 -3.55 11.83
C ALA A 76 -11.83 -3.59 10.52
N LEU A 77 -11.86 -2.48 9.77
CA LEU A 77 -10.89 -2.09 8.72
C LEU A 77 -9.66 -3.01 8.75
N GLY A 78 -9.68 -4.06 7.94
CA GLY A 78 -8.84 -5.24 8.19
C GLY A 78 -7.35 -4.92 8.23
N PRO A 79 -6.49 -5.87 8.65
CA PRO A 79 -5.05 -5.66 8.80
C PRO A 79 -4.36 -5.06 7.56
N LEU A 80 -4.91 -5.27 6.35
CA LEU A 80 -4.43 -4.66 5.11
C LEU A 80 -4.54 -3.12 5.10
N THR A 81 -5.55 -2.56 5.77
CA THR A 81 -5.78 -1.12 5.85
C THR A 81 -4.70 -0.46 6.69
N ASP A 82 -4.40 -1.03 7.86
CA ASP A 82 -3.31 -0.55 8.73
C ASP A 82 -1.94 -0.65 8.04
N LEU A 83 -1.69 -1.73 7.29
CA LEU A 83 -0.46 -1.89 6.51
C LEU A 83 -0.35 -0.82 5.42
N THR A 84 -1.47 -0.42 4.79
CA THR A 84 -1.49 0.61 3.76
C THR A 84 -1.16 1.99 4.33
N ARG A 85 -1.67 2.31 5.53
CA ARG A 85 -1.29 3.54 6.25
C ARG A 85 0.21 3.58 6.53
N ASP A 86 0.73 2.53 7.16
CA ASP A 86 2.14 2.47 7.57
C ASP A 86 3.08 2.50 6.36
N GLU A 87 2.67 1.88 5.24
CA GLU A 87 3.38 1.94 3.96
C GLU A 87 3.48 3.37 3.44
N GLY A 88 2.37 4.12 3.43
CA GLY A 88 2.35 5.53 3.04
C GLY A 88 3.25 6.41 3.92
N LEU A 89 3.30 6.15 5.23
CA LEU A 89 4.18 6.87 6.16
C LEU A 89 5.66 6.55 5.92
N CYS A 90 6.00 5.28 5.64
CA CYS A 90 7.38 4.89 5.29
C CYS A 90 7.79 5.54 3.96
N LEU A 91 6.94 5.52 2.94
CA LEU A 91 7.21 6.15 1.65
C LEU A 91 7.42 7.67 1.76
N TYR A 92 6.66 8.32 2.65
CA TYR A 92 6.86 9.73 2.98
C TYR A 92 8.24 9.97 3.61
N ALA A 93 8.66 9.15 4.57
CA ALA A 93 9.99 9.25 5.18
C ALA A 93 11.14 9.05 4.17
N LEU A 94 10.93 8.22 3.14
CA LEU A 94 11.88 7.95 2.06
C LEU A 94 11.93 9.02 0.96
N GLY A 95 11.08 10.05 1.03
CA GLY A 95 10.97 11.05 -0.04
C GLY A 95 10.30 10.57 -1.33
N ARG A 96 9.62 9.42 -1.29
CA ARG A 96 8.90 8.84 -2.43
C ARG A 96 7.48 9.41 -2.49
N TRP A 97 7.38 10.71 -2.77
CA TRP A 97 6.16 11.50 -2.59
C TRP A 97 4.96 10.99 -3.38
N ALA A 98 5.16 10.54 -4.63
CA ALA A 98 4.06 10.05 -5.48
C ALA A 98 3.40 8.80 -4.87
N GLU A 99 4.19 7.78 -4.56
CA GLU A 99 3.70 6.54 -3.96
C GLU A 99 3.13 6.77 -2.56
N ALA A 100 3.72 7.67 -1.77
CA ALA A 100 3.19 8.05 -0.47
C ALA A 100 1.78 8.67 -0.58
N ALA A 101 1.56 9.55 -1.57
CA ALA A 101 0.26 10.17 -1.80
C ALA A 101 -0.82 9.15 -2.17
N GLU A 102 -0.48 8.19 -3.02
CA GLU A 102 -1.38 7.11 -3.42
C GLU A 102 -1.75 6.20 -2.25
N ALA A 103 -0.74 5.74 -1.49
CA ALA A 103 -0.96 4.86 -0.34
C ALA A 103 -1.81 5.53 0.75
N LEU A 104 -1.49 6.76 1.14
CA LEU A 104 -2.26 7.49 2.15
C LEU A 104 -3.67 7.86 1.66
N GLY A 105 -3.83 8.20 0.38
CA GLY A 105 -5.14 8.43 -0.23
C GLY A 105 -6.02 7.17 -0.22
N SER A 106 -5.45 6.02 -0.57
CA SER A 106 -6.12 4.72 -0.51
C SER A 106 -6.56 4.38 0.91
N TYR A 107 -5.69 4.61 1.90
CA TYR A 107 -6.04 4.44 3.31
C TYR A 107 -7.21 5.32 3.75
N LEU A 108 -7.19 6.62 3.45
CA LEU A 108 -8.28 7.54 3.82
C LEU A 108 -9.61 7.18 3.14
N ALA A 109 -9.56 6.68 1.91
CA ALA A 109 -10.75 6.20 1.20
C ALA A 109 -11.32 4.92 1.84
N ALA A 110 -10.45 4.00 2.27
CA ALA A 110 -10.86 2.77 2.95
C ALA A 110 -11.35 3.01 4.38
N ALA A 111 -10.74 3.96 5.11
CA ALA A 111 -10.92 4.19 6.53
C ALA A 111 -11.29 5.66 6.89
N PRO A 112 -12.40 6.21 6.38
CA PRO A 112 -12.72 7.63 6.57
C PRO A 112 -13.06 8.02 8.02
N LEU A 113 -13.31 7.04 8.89
CA LEU A 113 -13.69 7.23 10.29
C LEU A 113 -12.60 6.80 11.29
N ALA A 114 -11.38 6.49 10.82
CA ALA A 114 -10.28 6.13 11.71
C ALA A 114 -9.83 7.32 12.57
N ALA A 115 -9.39 7.06 13.80
CA ALA A 115 -9.05 8.11 14.77
C ALA A 115 -7.85 8.97 14.33
N ASP A 116 -6.96 8.41 13.52
CA ASP A 116 -5.75 9.01 12.97
C ASP A 116 -5.97 9.70 11.60
N VAL A 117 -7.20 9.76 11.09
CA VAL A 117 -7.55 10.49 9.86
C VAL A 117 -7.01 11.94 9.83
N PRO A 118 -7.12 12.76 10.91
CA PRO A 118 -6.59 14.12 10.89
C PRO A 118 -5.07 14.16 10.70
N LEU A 119 -4.35 13.25 11.35
CA LEU A 119 -2.89 13.14 11.23
C LEU A 119 -2.51 12.74 9.79
N VAL A 120 -3.15 11.69 9.26
CA VAL A 120 -2.85 11.18 7.92
C VAL A 120 -3.20 12.21 6.83
N THR A 121 -4.30 12.94 6.99
CA THR A 121 -4.68 14.03 6.08
C THR A 121 -3.61 15.13 6.07
N SER A 122 -3.11 15.54 7.24
CA SER A 122 -2.03 16.53 7.33
C SER A 122 -0.73 16.05 6.66
N VAL A 123 -0.39 14.76 6.81
CA VAL A 123 0.77 14.18 6.11
C VAL A 123 0.55 14.18 4.60
N LEU A 124 -0.63 13.79 4.12
CA LEU A 124 -0.96 13.78 2.69
C LEU A 124 -0.86 15.18 2.06
N GLU A 125 -1.28 16.23 2.76
CA GLU A 125 -1.11 17.62 2.31
C GLU A 125 0.37 17.98 2.18
N LYS A 126 1.21 17.62 3.17
CA LYS A 126 2.67 17.84 3.11
C LYS A 126 3.31 17.08 1.94
N VAL A 127 2.90 15.84 1.71
CA VAL A 127 3.36 15.01 0.57
C VAL A 127 3.05 15.72 -0.74
N ARG A 128 1.82 16.20 -0.94
CA ARG A 128 1.40 16.91 -2.16
C ARG A 128 2.19 18.20 -2.38
N ALA A 129 2.42 18.98 -1.33
CA ALA A 129 3.24 20.19 -1.41
C ALA A 129 4.72 19.87 -1.76
N ALA A 130 5.27 18.78 -1.21
CA ALA A 130 6.61 18.31 -1.57
C ALA A 130 6.70 17.86 -3.03
N GLN A 131 5.68 17.11 -3.50
CA GLN A 131 5.59 16.65 -4.88
C GLN A 131 5.52 17.81 -5.88
N GLN A 132 4.71 18.84 -5.59
CA GLN A 132 4.62 20.04 -6.43
C GLN A 132 5.95 20.78 -6.53
N ARG A 133 6.66 20.96 -5.39
CA ARG A 133 7.98 21.59 -5.39
C ARG A 133 9.01 20.79 -6.19
N ALA A 134 9.01 19.47 -6.05
CA ALA A 134 9.89 18.59 -6.81
C ALA A 134 9.60 18.67 -8.33
N ALA A 135 8.31 18.68 -8.72
CA ALA A 135 7.90 18.83 -10.11
C ALA A 135 8.29 20.21 -10.69
N ALA A 136 8.10 21.30 -9.93
CA ALA A 136 8.50 22.64 -10.34
C ALA A 136 10.02 22.76 -10.52
N ALA A 137 10.81 22.18 -9.61
CA ALA A 137 12.26 22.14 -9.73
C ALA A 137 12.72 21.33 -10.96
N ALA A 138 12.08 20.19 -11.23
CA ALA A 138 12.37 19.38 -12.41
C ALA A 138 12.03 20.13 -13.72
N ALA A 139 10.91 20.84 -13.76
CA ALA A 139 10.51 21.67 -14.90
C ALA A 139 11.49 22.82 -15.15
N ALA A 140 11.94 23.50 -14.10
CA ALA A 140 12.96 24.54 -14.21
C ALA A 140 14.31 23.99 -14.73
N ALA A 141 14.73 22.81 -14.24
CA ALA A 141 15.94 22.13 -14.72
C ALA A 141 15.84 21.63 -16.17
N ALA A 142 14.63 21.33 -16.65
CA ALA A 142 14.41 21.01 -18.06
C ALA A 142 14.50 22.28 -18.94
N ALA A 143 13.90 23.39 -18.51
CA ALA A 143 13.93 24.66 -19.25
C ALA A 143 15.34 25.27 -19.35
N GLY A 144 16.20 25.09 -18.34
CA GLY A 144 17.59 25.55 -18.40
C GLY A 144 18.44 24.81 -19.43
N ARG A 145 18.16 23.52 -19.70
CA ARG A 145 18.94 22.69 -20.64
C ARG A 145 18.70 23.06 -22.11
N SER A 146 17.52 23.55 -22.47
CA SER A 146 17.21 23.95 -23.84
C SER A 146 17.94 25.21 -24.32
N VAL A 147 18.55 25.98 -23.41
CA VAL A 147 19.26 27.24 -23.78
C VAL A 147 20.72 26.95 -24.18
N ASP A 148 21.34 25.92 -23.61
CA ASP A 148 22.76 25.59 -23.85
C ASP A 148 23.00 24.87 -25.19
N GLU A 149 22.03 24.07 -25.66
CA GLU A 149 22.12 23.35 -26.94
C GLU A 149 21.97 24.26 -28.18
N ALA A 150 21.51 25.51 -28.02
CA ALA A 150 21.25 26.43 -29.14
C ALA A 150 22.47 27.27 -29.57
N GLU A 151 23.51 27.41 -28.73
CA GLU A 151 24.71 28.19 -29.09
C GLU A 151 25.88 27.36 -29.66
N GLY A 152 25.80 26.02 -29.60
CA GLY A 152 26.77 25.10 -30.21
C GLY A 152 26.59 24.92 -31.71
N GLY A 153 26.47 26.00 -32.49
CA GLY A 153 26.46 25.94 -33.95
C GLY A 153 27.80 25.41 -34.49
N PRO A 154 27.81 24.49 -35.49
CA PRO A 154 29.04 23.90 -36.00
C PRO A 154 29.91 24.98 -36.62
N THR A 155 31.03 25.30 -35.97
CA THR A 155 32.12 26.00 -36.62
C THR A 155 32.73 25.05 -37.64
N ASP A 156 32.22 25.19 -38.86
CA ASP A 156 32.73 24.56 -40.07
C ASP A 156 34.17 25.03 -40.31
N LEU A 157 35.12 24.35 -39.68
CA LEU A 157 36.56 24.46 -39.95
C LEU A 157 36.90 23.50 -41.08
N SER A 158 36.47 23.85 -42.29
CA SER A 158 36.96 23.25 -43.52
C SER A 158 38.21 24.02 -43.97
N GLY A 159 39.36 23.35 -43.89
CA GLY A 159 40.65 23.81 -44.40
C GLY A 159 40.87 23.48 -45.88
#